data_AF-A0AAW0YM11-F1
#
_entry.id   AF-A0AAW0YM11-F1
#
_cell.length_a   1.000
_cell.length_b   1.000
_cell.length_c   1.000
_cell.angle_alpha   90.00
_cell.angle_beta   90.00
_cell.angle_gamma   90.00
#
_symmetry.space_group_name_H-M   'P 1'
#
loop_
_entity.id
_entity.type
_entity.pdbx_description
1 polymer ?
#
loop_
_entity_poly.entity_id
_entity_poly.type
_entity_poly.pdbx_seq_one_letter_code
_entity_poly.pdbx_strand_id
1 'polypeptide(L)'
;MLQVTPLVTPGVLQDTPLVTPGVLQVTPLVTPGVLQVTPLVTPGVLQVTPSVTPGVLQVTASVTPGVLEVTPVTPGVQQVTPSVTPGVQQVTTSVPLAH
;
A
#
# COMPACT_ATOMS: atom_id res chain seq x y z
N MET A 1 12.86 11.30 1.52
CA MET A 1 11.84 10.36 2.03
C MET A 1 10.50 11.03 1.87
N LEU A 2 9.54 10.37 1.24
CA LEU A 2 8.18 10.84 1.00
C LEU A 2 7.22 9.97 1.81
N GLN A 3 6.27 10.60 2.50
CA GLN A 3 5.25 9.91 3.29
C GLN A 3 3.85 10.36 2.84
N VAL A 4 2.97 9.40 2.59
CA VAL A 4 1.60 9.61 2.10
C VAL A 4 0.62 8.94 3.05
N THR A 5 -0.22 9.72 3.72
CA THR A 5 -1.09 9.26 4.83
C THR A 5 -2.55 9.77 4.74
N PRO A 6 -3.23 9.63 3.60
CA PRO A 6 -4.58 10.18 3.45
C PRO A 6 -5.59 9.42 4.31
N LEU A 7 -6.57 10.16 4.82
CA LEU A 7 -7.71 9.64 5.56
C LEU A 7 -9.00 9.96 4.80
N VAL A 8 -9.81 8.93 4.53
CA VAL A 8 -11.12 9.07 3.88
C VAL A 8 -12.20 8.41 4.72
N THR A 9 -13.27 9.15 5.01
CA THR A 9 -14.37 8.68 5.88
C THR A 9 -15.71 9.32 5.48
N PRO A 10 -16.65 8.59 4.85
CA PRO A 10 -16.49 7.41 4.00
C PRO A 10 -16.08 7.81 2.58
N GLY A 11 -15.61 6.86 1.76
CA GLY A 11 -15.38 7.15 0.35
C GLY A 11 -14.42 6.25 -0.40
N VAL A 12 -13.90 6.76 -1.50
CA VAL A 12 -12.95 6.07 -2.36
C VAL A 12 -11.63 6.84 -2.35
N LEU A 13 -10.53 6.12 -2.13
CA LEU A 13 -9.18 6.65 -2.29
C LEU A 13 -8.49 5.95 -3.46
N GLN A 14 -7.94 6.75 -4.37
CA GLN A 14 -7.03 6.31 -5.42
C GLN A 14 -5.75 7.12 -5.33
N ASP A 15 -4.60 6.45 -5.18
CA ASP A 15 -3.31 7.12 -4.98
C ASP A 15 -2.20 6.44 -5.78
N THR A 16 -1.34 7.24 -6.42
CA THR A 16 -0.28 6.77 -7.33
C THR A 16 1.05 7.52 -7.11
N PRO A 17 1.69 7.36 -5.94
CA PRO A 17 2.89 8.10 -5.60
C PRO A 17 4.11 7.54 -6.34
N LEU A 18 5.00 8.44 -6.75
CA LEU A 18 6.24 8.12 -7.47
C LEU A 18 7.45 8.73 -6.74
N VAL A 19 8.50 7.93 -6.55
CA VAL A 19 9.77 8.40 -5.99
C VAL A 19 10.95 7.91 -6.82
N THR A 20 11.85 8.83 -7.18
CA THR A 20 13.00 8.57 -8.05
C THR A 20 14.20 9.46 -7.69
N PRO A 21 15.29 8.93 -7.08
CA PRO A 21 15.37 7.78 -6.17
C PRO A 21 14.89 8.15 -4.76
N GLY A 22 14.66 7.15 -3.90
CA GLY A 22 14.46 7.43 -2.47
C GLY A 22 13.62 6.42 -1.70
N VAL A 23 13.03 6.90 -0.61
CA VAL A 23 12.18 6.10 0.29
C VAL A 23 10.76 6.64 0.23
N LEU A 24 9.79 5.75 0.04
CA LEU A 24 8.37 6.02 0.03
C LEU A 24 7.67 5.20 1.12
N GLN A 25 6.87 5.88 1.96
CA GLN A 25 5.97 5.26 2.92
C GLN A 25 4.53 5.65 2.63
N VAL A 26 3.64 4.67 2.49
CA VAL A 26 2.23 4.89 2.14
C VAL A 26 1.33 4.21 3.17
N THR A 27 0.62 4.99 3.97
CA THR A 27 -0.25 4.50 5.06
C THR A 27 -1.64 5.13 5.02
N PRO A 28 -2.42 4.91 3.94
CA PRO A 28 -3.79 5.40 3.83
C PRO A 28 -4.74 4.68 4.78
N LEU A 29 -5.76 5.40 5.25
CA LEU A 29 -6.87 4.85 6.02
C LEU A 29 -8.21 5.20 5.36
N VAL A 30 -9.04 4.18 5.09
CA VAL A 30 -10.39 4.35 4.54
C VAL A 30 -11.42 3.67 5.44
N THR A 31 -12.46 4.38 5.85
CA THR A 31 -13.46 3.85 6.80
C THR A 31 -14.85 4.42 6.58
N PRO A 32 -15.86 3.60 6.22
CA PRO A 32 -15.80 2.49 5.27
C PRO A 32 -15.47 2.97 3.85
N GLY A 33 -15.03 2.07 2.96
CA GLY A 33 -14.86 2.44 1.56
C GLY A 33 -13.99 1.53 0.71
N VAL A 34 -13.45 2.11 -0.38
CA VAL A 34 -12.58 1.42 -1.33
C VAL A 34 -11.25 2.15 -1.42
N LEU A 35 -10.17 1.40 -1.42
CA LEU A 35 -8.81 1.91 -1.56
C LEU A 35 -8.15 1.22 -2.74
N GLN A 36 -7.53 2.01 -3.61
CA GLN A 36 -6.62 1.56 -4.66
C GLN A 36 -5.31 2.35 -4.58
N VAL A 37 -4.17 1.67 -4.39
CA VAL A 37 -2.85 2.31 -4.36
C VAL A 37 -1.93 1.70 -5.40
N THR A 38 -1.25 2.55 -6.16
CA THR A 38 -0.28 2.13 -7.20
C THR A 38 1.09 2.81 -7.04
N PRO A 39 1.85 2.54 -5.96
CA PRO A 39 3.13 3.19 -5.73
C PRO A 39 4.27 2.64 -6.62
N LEU A 40 5.17 3.52 -7.06
CA LEU A 40 6.38 3.19 -7.83
C LEU A 40 7.62 3.86 -7.24
N VAL A 41 8.71 3.09 -7.08
CA VAL A 41 10.01 3.59 -6.62
C VAL A 41 11.15 3.11 -7.52
N THR A 42 12.01 4.03 -7.98
CA THR A 42 13.12 3.68 -8.88
C THR A 42 14.39 4.52 -8.64
N PRO A 43 15.53 3.93 -8.22
CA PRO A 43 15.66 2.88 -7.22
C PRO A 43 15.26 3.35 -5.82
N GLY A 44 15.02 2.41 -4.89
CA GLY A 44 14.79 2.78 -3.50
C GLY A 44 14.06 1.79 -2.62
N VAL A 45 13.37 2.31 -1.61
CA VAL A 45 12.60 1.52 -0.62
C VAL A 45 11.16 1.97 -0.61
N LEU A 46 10.25 1.01 -0.61
CA LEU A 46 8.81 1.23 -0.58
C LEU A 46 8.20 0.43 0.58
N GLN A 47 7.47 1.11 1.45
CA GLN A 47 6.67 0.51 2.51
C GLN A 47 5.22 0.93 2.35
N VAL A 48 4.29 -0.03 2.30
CA VAL A 48 2.85 0.22 2.16
C VAL A 48 2.12 -0.46 3.31
N THR A 49 1.41 0.33 4.11
CA THR A 49 0.61 -0.17 5.23
C THR A 49 -0.81 0.39 5.15
N PRO A 50 -1.61 0.00 4.13
CA PRO A 50 -2.95 0.49 3.95
C PRO A 50 -3.93 -0.16 4.94
N SER A 51 -4.90 0.62 5.41
CA SER A 51 -6.00 0.11 6.22
C SER A 51 -7.35 0.50 5.64
N VAL A 52 -8.25 -0.47 5.52
CA VAL A 52 -9.65 -0.26 5.13
C VAL A 52 -10.55 -1.00 6.10
N THR A 53 -11.59 -0.36 6.65
CA THR A 53 -12.51 -1.04 7.59
C THR A 53 -13.92 -0.43 7.55
N PRO A 54 -14.97 -1.24 7.31
CA PRO A 54 -15.01 -2.34 6.35
C PRO A 54 -14.82 -1.83 4.91
N GLY A 55 -14.35 -2.68 4.00
CA GLY A 55 -14.24 -2.29 2.60
C GLY A 55 -13.36 -3.17 1.72
N VAL A 56 -12.92 -2.59 0.60
CA VAL A 56 -12.10 -3.25 -0.43
C VAL A 56 -10.75 -2.55 -0.54
N LEU A 57 -9.68 -3.34 -0.57
CA LEU A 57 -8.31 -2.87 -0.69
C LEU A 57 -7.65 -3.51 -1.92
N GLN A 58 -7.12 -2.68 -2.82
CA GLN A 58 -6.27 -3.11 -3.92
C GLN A 58 -4.93 -2.36 -3.89
N VAL A 59 -3.82 -3.09 -3.91
CA VAL A 59 -2.47 -2.53 -3.94
C VAL A 59 -1.70 -3.15 -5.10
N THR A 60 -1.10 -2.30 -5.92
CA THR A 60 -0.15 -2.70 -6.97
C THR A 60 1.13 -1.91 -6.77
N ALA A 61 2.20 -2.55 -6.32
CA ALA A 61 3.42 -1.85 -5.92
C ALA A 61 4.61 -2.29 -6.78
N SER A 62 5.46 -1.35 -7.15
CA SER A 62 6.62 -1.62 -8.01
C SER A 62 7.89 -0.93 -7.50
N VAL A 63 9.02 -1.66 -7.48
CA VAL A 63 10.34 -1.11 -7.11
C VAL A 63 11.44 -1.61 -8.05
N THR A 64 12.25 -0.70 -8.59
CA THR A 64 13.28 -1.05 -9.59
C THR A 64 14.57 -0.23 -9.44
N PRO A 65 15.72 -0.83 -9.07
CA PRO A 65 15.90 -1.88 -8.06
C PRO A 65 15.54 -1.40 -6.65
N GLY A 66 15.35 -2.33 -5.71
CA GLY A 66 15.21 -1.95 -4.30
C GLY A 66 14.51 -2.92 -3.37
N VAL A 67 13.83 -2.37 -2.36
CA VAL A 67 13.12 -3.14 -1.33
C VAL A 67 11.65 -2.73 -1.30
N LEU A 68 10.77 -3.73 -1.25
CA LEU A 68 9.33 -3.56 -1.08
C LEU A 68 8.86 -4.30 0.17
N GLU A 69 8.10 -3.60 1.01
CA GLU A 69 7.33 -4.20 2.11
C GLU A 69 5.86 -3.76 2.01
N VAL A 70 4.94 -4.73 2.06
CA VAL A 70 3.49 -4.47 1.99
C VAL A 70 2.78 -5.21 3.12
N THR A 71 2.08 -4.46 3.97
CA THR A 71 1.36 -4.98 5.15
C THR A 71 -0.05 -4.40 5.24
N PRO A 72 -1.01 -4.90 4.45
CA PRO A 72 -2.37 -4.40 4.47
C PRO A 72 -3.18 -4.97 5.63
N VAL A 73 -4.11 -4.16 6.12
CA VAL A 73 -5.02 -4.50 7.22
C VAL A 73 -6.46 -4.22 6.76
N THR A 74 -7.27 -5.26 6.58
CA THR A 74 -8.65 -5.11 6.10
C THR A 74 -9.54 -6.28 6.52
N PRO A 75 -10.69 -6.05 7.19
CA PRO A 75 -11.72 -7.06 7.46
C PRO A 75 -12.61 -7.36 6.23
N GLY A 76 -12.09 -7.23 5.02
CA GLY A 76 -12.84 -7.32 3.76
C GLY A 76 -12.00 -7.89 2.60
N VAL A 77 -12.32 -7.52 1.36
CA VAL A 77 -11.61 -8.03 0.17
C VAL A 77 -10.25 -7.37 0.03
N GLN A 78 -9.21 -8.18 -0.18
CA GLN A 78 -7.84 -7.71 -0.37
C GLN A 78 -7.22 -8.30 -1.64
N GLN A 79 -6.61 -7.45 -2.45
CA GLN A 79 -5.78 -7.84 -3.59
C GLN A 79 -4.46 -7.08 -3.54
N VAL A 80 -3.33 -7.81 -3.59
CA VAL A 80 -1.98 -7.22 -3.53
C VAL A 80 -1.13 -7.82 -4.65
N THR A 81 -0.52 -6.94 -5.45
CA THR A 81 0.32 -7.31 -6.60
C THR A 81 1.68 -6.58 -6.50
N PRO A 82 2.68 -7.13 -5.80
CA PRO A 82 4.01 -6.55 -5.69
C PRO A 82 4.89 -6.95 -6.89
N SER A 83 5.82 -6.07 -7.27
CA SER A 83 6.87 -6.34 -8.25
C SER A 83 8.18 -5.64 -7.87
N VAL A 84 9.29 -6.37 -7.86
CA VAL A 84 10.63 -5.83 -7.58
C VAL A 84 11.64 -6.39 -8.56
N THR A 85 12.48 -5.54 -9.15
CA THR A 85 13.50 -5.98 -10.10
C THR A 85 14.74 -5.07 -10.16
N PRO A 86 15.95 -5.61 -9.91
CA PRO A 86 16.27 -6.63 -8.90
C PRO A 86 15.99 -6.12 -7.47
N GLY A 87 15.86 -7.03 -6.51
CA GLY A 87 15.69 -6.62 -5.12
C GLY A 87 14.96 -7.63 -4.22
N VAL A 88 14.46 -7.12 -3.09
CA VAL A 88 13.78 -7.91 -2.06
C VAL A 88 12.33 -7.46 -1.96
N GLN A 89 11.42 -8.42 -1.78
CA GLN A 89 9.99 -8.19 -1.64
C GLN A 89 9.42 -9.02 -0.48
N GLN A 90 8.70 -8.36 0.41
CA GLN A 90 7.98 -8.97 1.53
C GLN A 90 6.52 -8.52 1.53
N VAL A 91 5.60 -9.47 1.63
CA VAL A 91 4.16 -9.20 1.79
C VAL A 91 3.63 -9.96 2.99
N THR A 92 2.97 -9.25 3.89
CA THR A 92 2.36 -9.82 5.10
C THR A 92 0.91 -9.36 5.19
N THR A 93 -0.05 -10.24 4.96
CA THR A 93 -1.47 -9.91 5.06
C THR A 93 -1.96 -10.14 6.48
N SER A 94 -2.62 -9.13 7.06
CA SER A 94 -3.31 -9.25 8.35
C SER A 94 -4.81 -9.10 8.15
N VAL A 95 -5.57 -10.08 8.60
CA VAL A 95 -7.04 -10.00 8.68
C VAL A 95 -7.38 -9.72 10.14
N PRO A 96 -7.89 -8.52 10.49
CA PRO A 96 -8.27 -8.24 11.85
C PRO A 96 -9.41 -9.19 12.28
N LEU A 97 -9.25 -9.83 13.44
CA LEU A 97 -10.27 -10.71 14.03
C LEU A 97 -11.58 -9.92 14.21
N ALA A 98 -12.69 -10.41 13.67
CA ALA A 98 -14.01 -9.88 13.99
C ALA A 98 -14.33 -10.25 15.45
N HIS A 99 -14.52 -9.26 16.31
CA HIS A 99 -15.10 -9.41 17.65
C HIS A 99 -16.55 -8.93 17.62
#